data_AF-A0A371CN22-F1
#
_entry.id   AF-A0A371CN22-F1
#
_cell.length_a   1.000
_cell.length_b   1.000
_cell.length_c   1.000
_cell.angle_alpha   90.00
_cell.angle_beta   90.00
_cell.angle_gamma   90.00
#
_symmetry.space_group_name_H-M   'P 1'
#
loop_
_entity.id
_entity.type
_entity.pdbx_description
1 polymer ?
#
loop_
_entity_poly.entity_id
_entity_poly.type
_entity_poly.pdbx_seq_one_letter_code
_entity_poly.pdbx_strand_id
1 'polypeptide(L)' 'NPDRAVAQGLEWECPPVVVFIDDVSGNTSKQWNVHYSCYMSNGGLPRTDLEQDANIHFVATSPYASPMEMIEAVCEE' A
#
# COMPACT_ATOMS: atom_id res chain seq x y z
N ASN A 1 3.80 -21.63 19.86
CA ASN A 1 3.80 -20.60 18.79
C ASN A 1 2.75 -19.56 19.21
N PRO A 2 3.15 -18.34 19.62
CA PRO A 2 2.23 -17.28 20.07
C PRO A 2 1.15 -16.96 19.03
N ASP A 3 1.46 -17.03 17.74
CA ASP A 3 0.52 -16.74 16.66
C ASP A 3 -0.66 -17.73 16.63
N ARG A 4 -0.41 -19.00 17.03
CA ARG A 4 -1.47 -20.01 17.15
C ARG A 4 -2.42 -19.77 18.33
N ALA A 5 -1.97 -19.08 19.37
CA ALA A 5 -2.85 -18.68 20.47
C ALA A 5 -3.79 -17.54 20.03
N VAL A 6 -3.27 -16.59 19.22
CA VAL A 6 -4.06 -15.51 18.61
C VAL A 6 -5.07 -16.07 17.60
N ALA A 7 -4.67 -17.04 16.78
CA ALA A 7 -5.53 -17.65 15.76
C ALA A 7 -6.69 -18.50 16.31
N GLN A 8 -6.73 -18.82 17.61
CA GLN A 8 -7.83 -19.57 18.26
C GLN A 8 -8.22 -20.89 17.55
N GLY A 9 -7.25 -21.59 16.98
CA GLY A 9 -7.47 -22.85 16.26
C GLY A 9 -7.83 -22.68 14.78
N LEU A 10 -7.87 -21.46 14.26
CA LEU A 10 -7.97 -21.16 12.83
C LEU A 10 -6.61 -21.28 12.13
N GLU A 11 -6.67 -21.39 10.81
CA GLU A 11 -5.51 -21.28 9.93
C GLU A 11 -4.90 -19.88 10.03
N TRP A 12 -3.57 -19.82 10.03
CA TRP A 12 -2.81 -18.58 10.09
C TRP A 12 -2.00 -18.43 8.82
N GLU A 13 -2.29 -17.39 8.06
CA GLU A 13 -1.63 -17.07 6.80
C GLU A 13 -0.94 -15.70 6.90
N CYS A 14 0.22 -15.58 6.27
CA CYS A 14 0.98 -14.33 6.20
C CYS A 14 1.24 -13.98 4.72
N PRO A 15 0.21 -13.49 3.99
CA PRO A 15 0.38 -13.15 2.59
C PRO A 15 1.36 -11.98 2.46
N PRO A 16 2.25 -12.00 1.44
CA PRO A 16 3.14 -10.87 1.21
C PRO A 16 2.32 -9.66 0.74
N VAL A 17 2.53 -8.51 1.39
CA VAL A 17 1.94 -7.24 0.98
C VAL A 17 3.01 -6.38 0.33
N VAL A 18 2.73 -5.87 -0.86
CA VAL A 18 3.60 -4.94 -1.58
C VAL A 18 3.07 -3.54 -1.37
N VAL A 19 3.82 -2.73 -0.63
CA VAL A 19 3.57 -1.29 -0.45
C VAL A 19 4.43 -0.53 -1.45
N PHE A 20 3.83 0.39 -2.20
CA PHE A 20 4.57 1.21 -3.17
C PHE A 20 4.01 2.64 -3.24
N ILE A 21 4.86 3.55 -3.73
CA ILE A 21 4.53 4.96 -3.91
C ILE A 21 4.53 5.27 -5.40
N ASP A 22 3.54 6.03 -5.84
CA ASP A 22 3.49 6.63 -7.18
C ASP A 22 3.52 8.16 -7.09
N ASP A 23 4.18 8.78 -8.06
CA ASP A 23 4.20 10.23 -8.24
C ASP A 23 3.03 10.62 -9.14
N VAL A 24 2.01 11.22 -8.53
CA VAL A 24 0.83 11.69 -9.25
C VAL A 24 0.87 13.22 -9.33
N SER A 25 0.82 13.73 -10.55
CA SER A 25 0.68 15.16 -10.83
C SER A 25 -0.55 15.37 -11.69
N GLY A 26 -1.61 15.95 -11.12
CA GLY A 26 -2.91 15.94 -11.78
C GLY A 26 -4.03 16.65 -11.05
N ASN A 27 -3.73 17.59 -10.15
CA ASN A 27 -4.79 18.40 -9.56
C ASN A 27 -5.44 19.23 -10.68
N THR A 28 -6.76 19.11 -10.85
CA THR A 28 -7.55 19.79 -11.89
C THR A 28 -7.31 21.30 -11.93
N SER A 29 -6.96 21.90 -10.79
CA SER A 29 -6.69 23.34 -10.64
C SER A 29 -5.22 23.74 -10.84
N LYS A 30 -4.27 22.81 -10.70
CA LYS A 30 -2.82 23.10 -10.74
C LYS A 30 -2.06 21.93 -11.35
N GLN A 31 -1.69 22.10 -12.62
CA GLN A 31 -0.99 21.12 -13.46
C GLN A 31 0.40 20.69 -12.94
N TRP A 32 0.90 21.32 -11.86
CA TRP A 32 2.23 21.07 -11.29
C TRP A 32 2.21 20.84 -9.78
N ASN A 33 1.05 20.48 -9.22
CA ASN A 33 0.99 20.13 -7.80
C ASN A 33 1.35 18.66 -7.60
N VAL A 34 2.65 18.41 -7.41
CA VAL A 34 3.18 17.09 -7.07
C VAL A 34 2.56 16.65 -5.75
N HIS A 35 2.00 15.44 -5.75
CA HIS A 35 1.59 14.74 -4.53
C HIS A 35 1.98 13.29 -4.69
N TYR A 36 2.41 12.68 -3.60
CA TYR A 36 2.74 11.26 -3.58
C TYR A 36 1.52 10.49 -3.11
N SER A 37 1.22 9.38 -3.79
CA SER A 37 0.17 8.46 -3.40
C SER A 37 0.77 7.12 -3.04
N CYS A 38 0.33 6.57 -1.91
CA CYS A 38 0.71 5.26 -1.42
C CYS A 38 -0.37 4.24 -1.74
N TYR A 39 0.07 3.08 -2.23
CA TYR A 39 -0.78 1.97 -2.63
C TYR A 39 -0.28 0.67 -2.01
N MET A 40 -1.18 -0.30 -1.92
CA MET A 40 -0.93 -1.65 -1.46
C MET A 40 -1.54 -2.67 -2.41
N SER A 41 -0.79 -3.74 -2.66
CA SER A 41 -1.26 -4.91 -3.41
C SER A 41 -0.85 -6.21 -2.73
N ASN A 42 -1.65 -7.26 -2.92
CA ASN A 42 -1.31 -8.59 -2.45
C ASN A 42 -0.25 -9.21 -3.37
N GLY A 43 0.99 -9.32 -2.90
CA GLY A 43 2.13 -9.87 -3.63
C GLY A 43 2.04 -11.38 -3.88
N GLY A 44 1.05 -12.07 -3.31
CA GLY A 44 0.77 -13.48 -3.56
C GLY A 44 0.04 -13.73 -4.88
N LEU A 45 -0.44 -12.68 -5.55
CA LEU A 45 -1.15 -12.79 -6.82
C LEU A 45 -0.19 -12.98 -8.01
N PRO A 46 -0.62 -13.68 -9.08
CA PRO A 46 0.09 -13.68 -10.35
C PRO A 46 0.31 -12.25 -10.86
N ARG A 47 1.43 -12.00 -11.55
CA ARG A 47 1.79 -10.66 -12.06
C ARG A 47 0.66 -10.00 -12.86
N THR A 48 -0.04 -10.77 -13.68
CA THR A 48 -1.16 -10.31 -14.51
C THR A 48 -2.37 -9.85 -13.69
N ASP A 49 -2.55 -10.38 -12.49
CA ASP A 49 -3.64 -10.01 -11.60
C ASP A 49 -3.22 -8.89 -10.67
N LEU A 50 -1.97 -8.91 -10.18
CA LEU A 50 -1.40 -7.85 -9.35
C LEU A 50 -1.49 -6.46 -10.01
N GLU A 51 -1.27 -6.38 -11.32
CA GLU A 51 -1.32 -5.13 -12.09
C GLU A 51 -2.74 -4.65 -12.42
N GLN A 52 -3.78 -5.41 -12.08
CA GLN A 52 -5.16 -4.96 -12.30
C GLN A 52 -5.56 -3.95 -11.23
N ASP A 53 -6.22 -2.87 -11.64
CA ASP A 53 -6.69 -1.79 -10.75
C ASP A 53 -7.52 -2.31 -9.56
N ALA A 54 -8.26 -3.42 -9.74
CA ALA A 54 -9.05 -4.04 -8.68
C ALA A 54 -8.19 -4.56 -7.51
N ASN A 55 -6.92 -4.90 -7.76
CA ASN A 55 -5.96 -5.43 -6.80
C ASN A 55 -4.94 -4.38 -6.33
N ILE A 56 -5.13 -3.12 -6.70
CA ILE A 56 -4.33 -1.98 -6.25
C ILE A 56 -5.20 -1.14 -5.31
N HIS A 57 -4.88 -1.17 -4.03
CA HIS A 57 -5.65 -0.47 -3.00
C HIS A 57 -4.96 0.82 -2.60
N PHE A 58 -5.73 1.91 -2.59
CA PHE A 58 -5.26 3.21 -2.10
C PHE A 58 -5.10 3.20 -0.58
N VAL A 59 -4.01 3.79 -0.10
CA VAL A 59 -3.71 3.91 1.34
C VAL A 59 -3.80 5.37 1.77
N ALA A 60 -2.96 6.22 1.19
CA ALA A 60 -2.82 7.61 1.59
C ALA A 60 -2.26 8.46 0.44
N THR A 61 -2.51 9.77 0.51
CA THR A 61 -1.87 10.75 -0.37
C THR A 61 -1.45 11.98 0.43
N SER A 62 -0.30 12.55 0.10
CA SER A 62 0.17 13.77 0.74
C SER A 62 0.93 14.66 -0.25
N PRO A 63 0.66 15.98 -0.27
CA PRO A 63 1.48 16.95 -0.98
C PRO A 63 2.67 17.44 -0.14
N TYR A 64 2.73 17.07 1.15
CA TYR A 64 3.73 17.60 2.08
C TYR A 64 4.69 16.53 2.61
N ALA A 65 4.24 15.27 2.69
CA ALA A 65 5.06 14.17 3.15
C ALA A 65 5.87 13.59 2.00
N SER A 66 7.14 13.34 2.25
CA SER A 66 8.02 12.62 1.34
C SER A 66 7.61 11.13 1.24
N PRO A 67 8.01 10.43 0.16
CA PRO A 67 7.72 9.00 0.01
C PRO A 67 8.20 8.16 1.20
N MET A 68 9.33 8.52 1.82
CA MET A 68 9.86 7.78 2.97
C MET A 68 9.01 8.00 4.23
N GLU A 69 8.60 9.23 4.52
CA GLU A 69 7.69 9.52 5.65
C GLU A 69 6.34 8.83 5.46
N MET A 70 5.86 8.72 4.22
CA MET A 70 4.63 7.98 3.92
C MET A 70 4.78 6.48 4.15
N ILE A 71 5.90 5.89 3.74
CA ILE A 71 6.15 4.46 3.98
C ILE A 71 6.37 4.19 5.47
N GLU A 72 7.11 5.04 6.18
CA GLU A 72 7.31 4.94 7.63
C GLU A 72 5.97 4.97 8.35
N ALA A 73 5.10 5.95 8.07
CA ALA A 73 3.77 6.04 8.66
C ALA A 73 2.85 4.82 8.35
N VAL A 74 3.12 4.10 7.26
CA VAL A 74 2.36 2.91 6.86
C VAL A 74 2.93 1.62 7.48
N CYS A 75 4.23 1.58 7.69
CA CYS A 75 4.94 0.39 8.17
C CYS A 75 5.27 0.43 9.67
N GLU A 76 5.13 1.58 10.33
CA GLU A 76 5.21 1.69 11.79
C GLU A 76 4.01 1.02 12.47
N GLU A 77 4.30 0.31 13.57
CA GLU A 77 3.36 -0.47 14.39
C GLU A 77 2.94 0.31 15.64
#